data_AF-A0A527YNU4-F1
#
_entry.id   AF-A0A527YNU4-F1
#
_cell.length_a   1.000
_cell.length_b   1.000
_cell.length_c   1.000
_cell.angle_alpha   90.00
_cell.angle_beta   90.00
_cell.angle_gamma   90.00
#
_symmetry.space_group_name_H-M   'P 1'
#
loop_
_entity.id
_entity.type
_entity.pdbx_description
1 polymer ?
#
loop_
_entity_poly.entity_id
_entity_poly.type
_entity_poly.pdbx_seq_one_letter_code
_entity_poly.pdbx_strand_id
1 'polypeptide(L)' 'YQMLELLSLRKGTTLTKEMFLNHLYGGMDEPELKIIDVFICKLRKKLDAASGGQNYIETVWGRGYVLREPEDIRVSA' A
#
# COMPACT_ATOMS: atom_id res chain seq x y z
N TYR A 1 6.94 -3.18 10.26
CA TYR A 1 7.34 -3.21 8.84
C TYR A 1 6.53 -4.18 7.98
N GLN A 2 5.67 -5.03 8.58
CA GLN A 2 4.87 -6.05 7.91
C GLN A 2 4.08 -5.58 6.66
N MET A 3 3.46 -4.38 6.68
CA MET A 3 2.77 -3.84 5.50
C MET A 3 3.69 -3.61 4.29
N LEU A 4 4.85 -2.97 4.52
CA LEU A 4 5.80 -2.67 3.46
C LEU A 4 6.40 -3.96 2.91
N GLU A 5 6.66 -4.92 3.78
CA GLU A 5 7.15 -6.24 3.39
C GLU A 5 6.13 -6.94 2.47
N LEU A 6 4.84 -6.94 2.83
CA LEU A 6 3.77 -7.51 1.99
C LEU A 6 3.65 -6.81 0.63
N LEU A 7 3.71 -5.47 0.62
CA LEU A 7 3.72 -4.66 -0.60
C LEU A 7 4.95 -4.96 -1.48
N SER A 8 6.12 -5.12 -0.86
CA SER A 8 7.37 -5.41 -1.56
C SER A 8 7.40 -6.84 -2.13
N LEU A 9 6.91 -7.81 -1.35
CA LEU A 9 6.75 -9.21 -1.76
C LEU A 9 5.82 -9.36 -2.97
N ARG A 10 4.80 -8.50 -3.09
CA ARG A 10 3.78 -8.53 -4.15
C ARG A 10 3.75 -7.25 -4.97
N LYS A 11 4.94 -6.73 -5.33
CA LYS A 11 5.07 -5.57 -6.23
C LYS A 11 4.32 -5.83 -7.54
N GLY A 12 3.52 -4.86 -7.98
CA GLY A 12 2.68 -4.95 -9.18
C GLY A 12 1.32 -5.64 -8.99
N THR A 13 1.04 -6.23 -7.83
CA THR A 13 -0.25 -6.90 -7.55
C THR A 13 -1.15 -6.04 -6.68
N THR A 14 -2.43 -5.95 -7.02
CA THR A 14 -3.42 -5.24 -6.20
C THR A 14 -3.62 -5.98 -4.86
N LEU A 15 -3.32 -5.30 -3.76
CA LEU A 15 -3.56 -5.80 -2.41
C LEU A 15 -4.80 -5.13 -1.84
N THR A 16 -5.77 -5.94 -1.42
CA THR A 16 -7.01 -5.42 -0.83
C THR A 16 -6.81 -5.01 0.61
N LYS A 17 -7.68 -4.12 1.11
CA LYS A 17 -7.64 -3.68 2.52
C LYS A 17 -7.78 -4.88 3.47
N GLU A 18 -8.60 -5.86 3.10
CA GLU A 18 -8.81 -7.11 3.84
C GLU A 18 -7.55 -7.98 3.91
N MET A 19 -6.75 -8.05 2.85
CA MET A 19 -5.48 -8.79 2.87
C MET A 19 -4.49 -8.19 3.87
N PHE A 20 -4.40 -6.86 3.91
CA PHE A 20 -3.57 -6.19 4.89
C PHE A 20 -4.06 -6.43 6.31
N LEU A 21 -5.38 -6.35 6.54
CA LEU A 21 -5.97 -6.64 7.84
C LEU A 21 -5.69 -8.08 8.28
N ASN A 22 -5.95 -9.06 7.42
CA ASN A 22 -5.67 -10.47 7.71
C ASN A 22 -4.18 -10.71 8.02
N HIS A 23 -3.26 -10.10 7.28
CA HIS A 23 -1.83 -10.27 7.49
C HIS A 23 -1.32 -9.57 8.77
N LEU A 24 -1.89 -8.42 9.14
CA LEU A 24 -1.45 -7.67 10.32
C LEU A 24 -2.09 -8.15 11.62
N TYR A 25 -3.35 -8.54 11.57
CA TYR A 25 -4.18 -8.80 12.76
C TYR A 25 -4.58 -10.27 12.92
N GLY A 26 -4.33 -11.12 11.92
CA GLY A 26 -4.40 -12.58 12.08
C GLY A 26 -5.75 -13.13 12.57
N GLY A 27 -6.84 -12.38 12.39
CA GLY A 27 -8.18 -12.78 12.84
C GLY A 27 -8.55 -12.42 14.28
N MET A 28 -7.80 -11.56 14.98
CA MET A 28 -8.24 -10.98 16.27
C MET A 28 -8.51 -9.48 16.15
N ASP A 29 -9.65 -9.07 16.70
CA ASP A 29 -10.20 -7.70 16.78
C ASP A 29 -10.00 -6.86 15.51
N GLU A 30 -11.01 -6.84 14.64
CA GLU A 30 -11.01 -6.04 13.41
C GLU A 30 -10.76 -4.55 13.72
N PRO A 31 -9.59 -4.00 13.38
CA PRO A 31 -9.40 -2.57 13.42
C PRO A 31 -10.19 -1.93 12.28
N GLU A 32 -10.61 -0.67 12.46
CA GLU A 32 -11.27 0.10 11.40
C GLU A 32 -10.42 0.05 10.11
N LEU A 33 -11.05 -0.23 8.97
CA LEU A 33 -10.44 -0.20 7.63
C LEU A 33 -9.63 1.09 7.36
N LYS A 34 -9.95 2.17 8.07
CA LYS A 34 -9.23 3.46 8.06
C LYS A 34 -7.78 3.36 8.53
N ILE A 35 -7.42 2.37 9.35
CA ILE A 35 -6.03 2.19 9.77
C ILE A 35 -5.12 1.91 8.56
N ILE A 36 -5.65 1.21 7.55
CA ILE A 36 -4.94 0.94 6.30
C ILE A 36 -4.62 2.23 5.57
N ASP A 37 -5.60 3.14 5.46
CA ASP A 37 -5.39 4.46 4.86
C ASP A 37 -4.32 5.27 5.61
N VAL A 38 -4.31 5.24 6.95
CA VAL A 38 -3.29 5.91 7.76
C VAL A 38 -1.90 5.29 7.52
N PHE A 39 -1.81 3.97 7.45
CA PHE A 39 -0.55 3.28 7.15
C PHE A 39 -0.04 3.61 5.75
N ILE A 40 -0.91 3.61 4.74
CA ILE A 40 -0.55 3.98 3.37
C ILE A 40 -0.10 5.45 3.32
N CYS A 41 -0.77 6.35 4.03
CA CYS A 41 -0.38 7.76 4.12
C CYS A 41 1.02 7.92 4.76
N LYS A 42 1.30 7.19 5.84
CA LYS A 42 2.63 7.17 6.47
C LYS A 42 3.70 6.54 5.56
N LEU A 43 3.38 5.46 4.86
CA LEU A 43 4.28 4.79 3.94
C LEU A 43 4.62 5.67 2.74
N ARG A 44 3.61 6.30 2.14
CA ARG A 44 3.80 7.29 1.07
C ARG A 44 4.74 8.40 1.52
N LYS A 45 4.52 9.00 2.69
CA LYS A 45 5.42 10.05 3.20
C LYS A 45 6.88 9.57 3.35
N LYS A 46 7.08 8.33 3.78
CA LYS A 46 8.44 7.75 3.89
C LYS A 46 9.08 7.50 2.52
N LEU A 47 8.31 6.96 1.57
CA LEU A 47 8.79 6.70 0.21
C LEU A 47 9.04 8.01 -0.55
N ASP A 48 8.17 8.99 -0.39
CA ASP A 48 8.31 10.33 -0.96
C ASP A 48 9.61 11.01 -0.49
N ALA A 49 9.89 10.93 0.82
CA ALA A 49 11.14 11.43 1.40
C ALA A 49 12.38 10.66 0.93
N ALA A 50 12.27 9.33 0.71
CA ALA A 50 13.38 8.50 0.28
C ALA A 50 13.67 8.61 -1.23
N SER A 51 12.65 8.86 -2.04
CA SER A 51 12.73 8.86 -3.50
C SER A 51 12.62 10.25 -4.13
N GLY A 52 12.54 11.30 -3.32
CA GLY A 52 12.54 12.69 -3.78
C GLY A 52 11.27 13.11 -4.51
N GLY A 53 10.09 12.71 -4.01
CA GLY A 53 8.80 13.10 -4.60
C GLY A 53 8.16 12.06 -5.53
N GLN A 54 8.72 10.85 -5.60
CA GLN A 54 8.20 9.79 -6.47
C GLN A 54 7.13 8.96 -5.76
N ASN A 55 6.00 8.75 -6.43
CA ASN A 55 4.90 7.95 -5.92
C ASN A 55 5.04 6.50 -6.38
N TYR A 56 5.22 5.58 -5.42
CA TYR A 56 5.28 4.13 -5.70
C TYR A 56 4.00 3.40 -5.33
N ILE A 57 3.17 3.99 -4.48
CA ILE A 57 1.90 3.37 -4.09
C ILE A 57 0.82 4.01 -4.92
N GLU A 58 0.06 3.21 -5.65
CA GLU A 58 -1.12 3.63 -6.39
C GLU A 58 -2.39 3.16 -5.67
N THR A 59 -3.39 4.04 -5.62
CA THR A 59 -4.67 3.77 -4.97
C THR A 59 -5.68 3.28 -6.01
N VAL A 60 -6.13 2.04 -5.88
CA VAL A 60 -7.17 1.46 -6.73
C VAL A 60 -8.50 1.57 -5.98
N TRP A 61 -9.30 2.57 -6.34
CA TRP A 61 -10.61 2.82 -5.73
C TRP A 61 -11.50 1.57 -5.77
N GLY A 62 -12.06 1.19 -4.63
CA GLY A 62 -12.92 0.00 -4.50
C GLY A 62 -12.19 -1.35 -4.49
N ARG A 63 -10.86 -1.41 -4.70
CA ARG A 63 -10.08 -2.66 -4.60
C ARG A 63 -9.01 -2.61 -3.51
N GLY A 64 -8.21 -1.55 -3.43
CA GLY A 64 -7.10 -1.47 -2.47
C GLY A 64 -5.90 -0.66 -2.97
N TYR A 65 -4.70 -1.17 -2.74
CA TYR A 65 -3.45 -0.47 -3.07
C TYR A 65 -2.50 -1.39 -3.82
N VAL A 66 -1.73 -0.82 -4.75
CA VAL A 66 -0.69 -1.54 -5.48
C VAL A 66 0.63 -0.80 -5.35
N LEU A 67 1.72 -1.56 -5.15
CA LEU A 67 3.06 -1.02 -5.22
C LEU A 67 3.55 -1.11 -6.68
N ARG A 68 3.74 0.02 -7.33
CA ARG A 68 4.26 0.14 -8.70
C ARG A 68 5.46 1.09 -8.73
N GLU A 69 6.21 1.03 -9.81
CA GLU A 69 7.28 1.99 -10.03
C GLU A 69 6.70 3.29 -10.59
N PRO A 70 7.27 4.45 -10.25
CA PRO A 70 6.82 5.74 -10.76
C PRO A 70 6.87 5.80 -12.30
N GLU A 71 7.77 5.04 -12.93
CA GLU A 71 7.83 4.91 -14.39
C GLU A 71 6.61 4.16 -14.96
N ASP A 72 6.11 3.14 -14.27
CA ASP A 72 4.97 2.31 -14.70
C ASP A 72 3.63 3.06 -14.61
N ILE A 73 3.49 3.93 -13.59
CA ILE A 73 2.30 4.76 -13.39
C ILE A 73 2.12 5.79 -14.52
N ARG A 74 3.22 6.32 -15.08
CA ARG A 74 3.17 7.32 -16.16
C ARG A 74 2.74 6.74 -17.51
N VAL A 75 2.82 5.43 -17.69
CA VAL A 75 2.46 4.74 -18.95
C VAL A 75 0.98 4.32 -18.96
N SER A 76 0.33 4.31 -17.79
CA SER A 76 -1.06 3.85 -17.62
C SER A 76 -2.11 4.97 -17.55
N ALA A 77 -1.71 6.24 -17.66
CA ALA A 77 -2.56 7.43 -17.63
C ALA A 77 -2.62 8.12 -19.00
#